data_AF-A0A4Q7M2G9-F1
#
_entry.id   AF-A0A4Q7M2G9-F1
#
_cell.length_a   1.000
_cell.length_b   1.000
_cell.length_c   1.000
_cell.angle_alpha   90.00
_cell.angle_beta   90.00
_cell.angle_gamma   90.00
#
_symmetry.space_group_name_H-M   'P 1'
#
loop_
_entity.id
_entity.type
_entity.pdbx_description
1 polymer ?
#
loop_
_entity_poly.entity_id
_entity_poly.type
_entity_poly.pdbx_seq_one_letter_code
_entity_poly.pdbx_strand_id
1 'polypeptide(L)' 'MVTRDEAITAAAAAFAEGRRIRDSLPVAEAARRAHHATGPSIPELEARIAARRARTTQTAAAA' A
#
# COMPACT_ATOMS: atom_id res chain seq x y z
N MET A 1 27.92 9.40 -6.24
CA MET A 1 27.46 8.37 -5.28
C MET A 1 26.14 8.83 -4.73
N VAL A 2 25.14 7.94 -4.64
CA VAL A 2 23.89 8.24 -3.93
C VAL A 2 24.19 8.24 -2.43
N THR A 3 23.79 9.30 -1.73
CA THR A 3 23.91 9.40 -0.28
C THR A 3 22.84 8.54 0.40
N ARG A 4 23.05 8.24 1.69
CA ARG A 4 22.07 7.50 2.49
C ARG A 4 20.70 8.19 2.49
N ASP A 5 20.68 9.50 2.65
CA ASP A 5 19.43 10.28 2.77
C ASP A 5 18.66 10.33 1.45
N GLU A 6 19.38 10.43 0.32
CA GLU A 6 18.79 10.32 -1.01
C GLU A 6 18.17 8.94 -1.24
N ALA A 7 18.85 7.87 -0.82
CA ALA A 7 18.31 6.51 -0.93
C ALA A 7 17.05 6.31 -0.08
N ILE A 8 17.03 6.84 1.14
CA ILE A 8 15.86 6.79 2.03
C ILE A 8 14.70 7.58 1.42
N THR A 9 14.97 8.79 0.91
CA THR A 9 13.96 9.66 0.29
C THR A 9 13.35 9.00 -0.96
N ALA A 10 14.19 8.42 -1.81
CA ALA A 10 13.74 7.70 -3.00
C ALA A 10 12.87 6.48 -2.64
N ALA A 11 13.28 5.70 -1.63
CA ALA A 11 12.49 4.58 -1.14
C ALA A 11 11.13 5.05 -0.58
N ALA A 12 11.12 6.11 0.22
CA ALA A 12 9.89 6.69 0.77
C ALA A 12 8.92 7.14 -0.34
N ALA A 13 9.44 7.80 -1.39
CA ALA A 13 8.67 8.22 -2.56
C ALA A 13 8.09 7.01 -3.33
N ALA A 14 8.90 5.98 -3.57
CA ALA A 14 8.44 4.76 -4.23
C ALA A 14 7.32 4.06 -3.45
N PHE A 15 7.46 3.99 -2.12
CA PHE A 15 6.40 3.43 -1.26
C PHE A 15 5.14 4.29 -1.23
N ALA A 16 5.27 5.62 -1.24
CA ALA A 16 4.12 6.52 -1.28
C ALA A 16 3.34 6.35 -2.58
N GLU A 17 4.03 6.28 -3.71
CA GLU A 17 3.41 6.09 -5.02
C GLU A 17 2.74 4.72 -5.15
N GLY A 18 3.40 3.65 -4.70
CA GLY A 18 2.80 2.32 -4.68
C GLY A 18 1.53 2.26 -3.85
N ARG A 19 1.47 2.99 -2.72
CA ARG A 19 0.25 3.14 -1.92
C ARG A 19 -0.84 3.92 -2.64
N ARG A 20 -0.48 5.05 -3.28
CA ARG A 20 -1.42 5.88 -4.05
C ARG A 20 -2.09 5.06 -5.15
N ILE A 21 -1.30 4.31 -5.93
CA ILE A 21 -1.81 3.44 -6.99
C ILE A 21 -2.75 2.38 -6.39
N ARG A 22 -2.28 1.64 -5.37
CA ARG A 22 -3.10 0.62 -4.69
C ARG A 22 -4.43 1.19 -4.17
N ASP A 23 -4.41 2.39 -3.62
CA ASP A 23 -5.59 3.01 -3.00
C ASP A 23 -6.56 3.59 -4.04
N SER A 24 -6.09 3.91 -5.25
CA SER A 24 -6.93 4.30 -6.39
C SER A 24 -7.73 3.15 -7.03
N LEU A 25 -7.35 1.89 -6.78
CA LEU A 25 -7.99 0.72 -7.37
C LEU A 25 -9.10 0.15 -6.46
N PRO A 26 -10.09 -0.57 -7.01
CA PRO A 26 -10.96 -1.44 -6.22
C PRO A 26 -10.14 -2.46 -5.41
N VAL A 27 -10.65 -2.87 -4.25
CA VAL A 27 -9.91 -3.75 -3.32
C VAL A 27 -9.49 -5.07 -3.98
N ALA A 28 -10.38 -5.72 -4.73
CA ALA A 28 -10.10 -6.97 -5.44
C ALA A 28 -9.03 -6.79 -6.55
N GLU A 29 -9.09 -5.68 -7.29
CA GLU A 29 -8.11 -5.32 -8.32
C GLU A 29 -6.73 -5.09 -7.70
N ALA A 30 -6.68 -4.36 -6.58
CA ALA A 30 -5.45 -4.09 -5.84
C ALA A 30 -4.84 -5.38 -5.25
N ALA A 31 -5.67 -6.29 -4.75
CA ALA A 31 -5.23 -7.57 -4.20
C ALA A 31 -4.63 -8.48 -5.29
N ARG A 32 -5.27 -8.56 -6.47
CA ARG A 32 -4.74 -9.31 -7.61
C ARG A 32 -3.35 -8.80 -8.04
N ARG A 33 -3.17 -7.49 -8.12
CA ARG A 33 -1.87 -6.89 -8.49
C ARG A 33 -0.78 -7.09 -7.43
N ALA A 34 -1.16 -7.18 -6.16
CA ALA A 34 -0.23 -7.37 -5.06
C ALA A 34 0.12 -8.86 -4.82
N HIS A 35 -0.62 -9.80 -5.41
CA HIS A 35 -0.42 -11.22 -5.21
C HIS A 35 0.81 -11.74 -5.99
N HIS A 36 1.58 -12.61 -5.34
CA HIS A 36 2.65 -13.39 -5.95
C HIS A 36 2.67 -14.79 -5.32
N ALA A 37 3.26 -15.78 -6.00
CA ALA A 37 3.15 -17.20 -5.65
C ALA A 37 3.63 -17.54 -4.23
N THR A 38 4.59 -16.79 -3.69
CA THR A 38 5.13 -16.96 -2.33
C THR A 38 4.48 -16.04 -1.29
N GLY A 39 3.46 -15.28 -1.69
CA GLY A 39 2.84 -14.25 -0.89
C GLY A 39 1.53 -14.68 -0.23
N PRO A 40 0.87 -13.75 0.47
CA PRO A 40 -0.46 -13.98 1.04
C PRO A 40 -1.49 -14.31 -0.05
N SER A 41 -2.51 -15.05 0.33
CA SER A 41 -3.65 -15.34 -0.55
C SER A 41 -4.38 -14.05 -0.96
N ILE A 42 -5.07 -14.07 -2.10
CA ILE A 42 -5.85 -12.90 -2.56
C ILE A 42 -6.88 -12.46 -1.50
N PRO A 43 -7.68 -13.34 -0.87
CA PRO A 43 -8.61 -12.95 0.18
C PRO A 43 -7.93 -12.29 1.39
N GLU A 44 -6.73 -12.76 1.79
CA GLU A 44 -5.96 -12.11 2.86
C GLU A 44 -5.49 -10.71 2.45
N LEU A 45 -5.07 -10.53 1.20
CA LEU A 45 -4.67 -9.22 0.68
C LEU A 45 -5.87 -8.25 0.66
N GLU A 46 -7.04 -8.71 0.24
CA GLU A 46 -8.27 -7.92 0.26
C GLU A 46 -8.61 -7.46 1.69
N ALA A 47 -8.61 -8.38 2.66
CA ALA A 47 -8.87 -8.07 4.06
C ALA A 47 -7.86 -7.06 4.62
N ARG A 48 -6.56 -7.23 4.32
CA ARG A 48 -5.50 -6.31 4.75
C ARG A 48 -5.66 -4.92 4.12
N ILE A 49 -6.03 -4.83 2.84
CA ILE A 49 -6.24 -3.57 2.13
C ILE A 49 -7.47 -2.84 2.70
N ALA A 50 -8.59 -3.54 2.88
CA ALA A 50 -9.81 -2.99 3.44
C ALA A 50 -9.60 -2.47 4.87
N ALA A 51 -8.98 -3.27 5.76
CA ALA A 51 -8.67 -2.87 7.13
C ALA A 51 -7.73 -1.65 7.18
N ARG A 52 -6.78 -1.57 6.25
CA ARG A 52 -5.89 -0.41 6.16
C ARG A 52 -6.62 0.86 5.75
N ARG A 53 -7.51 0.79 4.76
CA ARG A 53 -8.33 1.95 4.35
C ARG A 53 -9.25 2.41 5.47
N ALA A 54 -9.90 1.47 6.16
CA ALA A 54 -10.77 1.79 7.30
C ALA A 54 -10.02 2.55 8.42
N ARG A 55 -8.77 2.14 8.73
CA ARG A 55 -7.92 2.87 9.69
C ARG A 55 -7.56 4.27 9.20
N THR A 56 -7.18 4.43 7.93
CA THR A 56 -6.86 5.74 7.37
C THR A 56 -8.07 6.69 7.44
N THR A 57 -9.27 6.21 7.11
CA THR A 57 -10.51 7.00 7.21
C THR A 57 -10.80 7.41 8.66
N GLN A 58 -10.60 6.52 9.63
CA GLN A 58 -10.80 6.85 11.04
C GLN A 58 -9.80 7.89 11.56
N THR A 59 -8.53 7.82 11.17
CA THR A 59 -7.52 8.81 11.56
C THR A 59 -7.79 10.17 10.92
N ALA A 60 -8.27 10.21 9.67
CA ALA A 60 -8.62 11.46 8.99
C ALA A 60 -9.88 12.12 9.56
N ALA A 61 -10.79 11.36 10.17
CA ALA A 61 -11.99 11.90 10.83
C ALA A 61 -11.73 12.38 12.27
N ALA A 62 -10.60 12.01 12.87
CA ALA A 62 -10.22 12.35 14.23
C ALA A 62 -9.18 13.49 14.33
N ALA A 63 -8.76 14.03 13.18
CA ALA A 63 -7.84 15.17 13.05
C ALA A 63 -8.61 16.41 12.58
#